data_AF-A0AAE8M8W7-F1
#
_entry.id   AF-A0AAE8M8W7-F1
#
_cell.length_a   1.000
_cell.length_b   1.000
_cell.length_c   1.000
_cell.angle_alpha   90.00
_cell.angle_beta   90.00
_cell.angle_gamma   90.00
#
_symmetry.space_group_name_H-M   'P 1'
#
loop_
_entity.id
_entity.type
_entity.pdbx_description
1 polymer ?
#
loop_
_entity_poly.entity_id
_entity_poly.type
_entity_poly.pdbx_seq_one_letter_code
_entity_poly.pdbx_strand_id
1 'polypeptide(L)'
;MLPFITLAGLALANFATAGPCKPVRQTTVLSVESASSTASLATATTTSTDYPVPAISQSSDSSAVVISETSSKATTLSTVVVQETSTTEAATSSTDIETSSGTATLTSETVLPTADQSCDNGGLDYAIYEHTFYNADAPHFSSFDATFFHDATPTYTGITERIGIQPGTDWTKPFTIYEGSPSQKFQYKAVNHRGFLYAPETGTYEVTVPNSDEITLVWFGEKALSSWTRENADLEQDYPGGTSKSFQIDLEAGTYTPFRLLWANAQGELNFIAEVQAPGGKIIVNGDRVDNKYLVREACDRSTPVFPSF
;
A
#
# COMPACT_ATOMS: atom_id res chain seq x y z
N MET A 1 -60.51 39.68 -47.45
CA MET A 1 -60.34 38.37 -46.79
C MET A 1 -58.88 38.20 -46.44
N LEU A 2 -58.63 37.79 -45.20
CA LEU A 2 -57.32 37.67 -44.53
C LEU A 2 -56.37 36.64 -45.19
N PRO A 3 -55.05 36.75 -44.92
CA PRO A 3 -54.04 35.80 -45.34
C PRO A 3 -53.92 34.62 -44.35
N PHE A 4 -53.52 33.45 -44.83
CA PHE A 4 -52.99 32.39 -43.97
C PHE A 4 -51.52 32.13 -44.30
N ILE A 5 -50.72 32.41 -43.27
CA ILE A 5 -49.29 32.19 -43.13
C ILE A 5 -49.05 30.71 -42.84
N THR A 6 -48.11 30.08 -43.54
CA THR A 6 -47.62 28.72 -43.24
C THR A 6 -46.36 28.85 -42.38
N LEU A 7 -46.37 28.20 -41.20
CA LEU A 7 -45.29 28.26 -40.20
C LEU A 7 -44.58 26.90 -40.09
N ALA A 8 -43.25 26.97 -40.17
CA ALA A 8 -42.20 26.24 -39.46
C ALA A 8 -42.17 24.69 -39.38
N GLY A 9 -40.97 24.18 -39.68
CA GLY A 9 -40.45 22.88 -39.24
C GLY A 9 -38.96 22.76 -39.52
N LEU A 10 -38.12 23.62 -38.91
CA LEU A 10 -36.67 23.44 -38.84
C LEU A 10 -36.35 22.36 -37.81
N ALA A 11 -35.75 21.25 -38.22
CA ALA A 11 -35.04 20.33 -37.33
C ALA A 11 -33.53 20.51 -37.53
N LEU A 12 -32.87 21.06 -36.52
CA LEU A 12 -31.41 21.11 -36.39
C LEU A 12 -30.92 19.74 -35.90
N ALA A 13 -30.18 19.01 -36.75
CA ALA A 13 -29.40 17.86 -36.32
C ALA A 13 -28.02 18.36 -35.84
N ASN A 14 -27.74 18.17 -34.55
CA ASN A 14 -26.44 18.42 -33.95
C ASN A 14 -25.39 17.46 -34.54
N PHE A 15 -24.34 18.02 -35.13
CA PHE A 15 -23.12 17.30 -35.46
C PHE A 15 -22.27 17.16 -34.18
N ALA A 16 -22.17 15.94 -33.65
CA ALA A 16 -21.12 15.59 -32.70
C ALA A 16 -19.97 14.96 -33.48
N THR A 17 -18.84 15.67 -33.52
CA THR A 17 -17.59 15.25 -34.17
C THR A 17 -16.92 14.16 -33.34
N ALA A 18 -16.99 12.91 -33.80
CA ALA A 18 -16.18 11.82 -33.25
C ALA A 18 -14.73 11.94 -33.75
N GLY A 19 -13.78 12.01 -32.81
CA GLY A 19 -12.35 11.99 -33.09
C GLY A 19 -11.86 10.64 -33.65
N PRO A 20 -10.64 10.59 -34.20
CA PRO A 20 -10.18 9.46 -35.00
C PRO A 20 -9.97 8.19 -34.16
N CYS A 21 -10.66 7.11 -34.54
CA CYS A 21 -10.41 5.77 -34.04
C CYS A 21 -8.99 5.31 -34.40
N LYS A 22 -8.20 4.99 -33.37
CA LYS A 22 -6.88 4.35 -33.49
C LYS A 22 -7.09 2.87 -33.88
N PRO A 23 -6.38 2.32 -34.88
CA PRO A 23 -6.60 0.95 -35.32
C PRO A 23 -6.12 -0.07 -34.28
N VAL A 24 -7.01 -0.99 -33.93
CA VAL A 24 -6.70 -2.19 -33.14
C VAL A 24 -5.88 -3.14 -34.02
N ARG A 25 -4.65 -3.45 -33.59
CA ARG A 25 -3.77 -4.42 -34.25
C ARG A 25 -4.24 -5.82 -33.89
N GLN A 26 -4.85 -6.53 -34.83
CA GLN A 26 -5.08 -7.97 -34.71
C GLN A 26 -3.74 -8.71 -34.82
N THR A 27 -3.33 -9.38 -33.74
CA THR A 27 -2.17 -10.29 -33.76
C THR A 27 -2.64 -11.65 -34.28
N THR A 28 -2.11 -12.03 -35.44
CA THR A 28 -2.27 -13.36 -36.03
C THR A 28 -1.54 -14.39 -35.17
N VAL A 29 -2.26 -15.40 -34.67
CA VAL A 29 -1.70 -16.52 -33.91
C VAL A 29 -1.03 -17.48 -34.89
N LEU A 30 0.30 -17.61 -34.81
CA LEU A 30 1.03 -18.70 -35.46
C LEU A 30 1.12 -19.87 -34.47
N SER A 31 0.49 -20.99 -34.83
CA SER A 31 0.54 -22.25 -34.10
C SER A 31 1.93 -22.87 -34.22
N VAL A 32 2.58 -23.13 -33.09
CA VAL A 32 3.84 -23.88 -33.02
C VAL A 32 3.52 -25.31 -32.60
N GLU A 33 3.91 -26.29 -33.43
CA GLU A 33 3.84 -27.72 -33.14
C GLU A 33 4.62 -28.06 -31.86
N SER A 34 3.96 -28.72 -30.91
CA SER A 34 4.59 -29.29 -29.72
C SER A 34 5.26 -30.62 -30.05
N ALA A 35 6.59 -30.65 -29.98
CA ALA A 35 7.35 -31.88 -29.91
C ALA A 35 7.30 -32.44 -28.47
N SER A 36 6.72 -33.63 -28.33
CA SER A 36 6.66 -34.38 -27.07
C SER A 36 8.04 -34.93 -26.72
N SER A 37 8.59 -34.55 -25.56
CA SER A 37 9.74 -35.21 -24.94
C SER A 37 9.29 -35.98 -23.70
N THR A 38 9.39 -37.30 -23.77
CA THR A 38 9.23 -38.23 -22.65
C THR A 38 10.38 -38.05 -21.66
N ALA A 39 10.08 -37.58 -20.44
CA ALA A 39 11.01 -37.61 -19.31
C ALA A 39 10.75 -38.86 -18.44
N SER A 40 11.81 -39.61 -18.16
CA SER A 40 11.79 -40.85 -17.37
C SER A 40 11.62 -40.56 -15.87
N LEU A 41 10.73 -41.30 -15.20
CA LEU A 41 10.59 -41.30 -13.75
C LEU A 41 11.88 -41.81 -13.07
N ALA A 42 12.49 -40.96 -12.24
CA ALA A 42 13.49 -41.39 -11.27
C ALA A 42 12.79 -41.65 -9.92
N THR A 43 12.92 -42.88 -9.44
CA THR A 43 12.38 -43.38 -8.17
C THR A 43 13.15 -42.77 -6.99
N ALA A 44 12.46 -42.01 -6.13
CA ALA A 44 13.03 -41.55 -4.86
C ALA A 44 12.83 -42.62 -3.78
N THR A 45 13.92 -43.19 -3.28
CA THR A 45 13.95 -44.12 -2.16
C THR A 45 13.81 -43.36 -0.84
N THR A 46 12.72 -43.57 -0.12
CA THR A 46 12.49 -43.09 1.24
C THR A 46 13.34 -43.88 2.23
N THR A 47 14.15 -43.17 3.02
CA THR A 47 14.80 -43.76 4.21
C THR A 47 14.20 -43.08 5.43
N SER A 48 13.39 -43.84 6.17
CA SER A 48 12.77 -43.45 7.43
C SER A 48 13.72 -43.77 8.58
N THR A 49 14.06 -42.76 9.39
CA THR A 49 14.68 -42.96 10.70
C THR A 49 13.69 -42.53 11.76
N ASP A 50 13.12 -43.54 12.41
CA ASP A 50 12.23 -43.50 13.55
C ASP A 50 13.04 -43.18 14.83
N TYR A 51 12.61 -42.19 15.62
CA TYR A 51 13.09 -41.97 16.98
C TYR A 51 11.92 -41.61 17.91
N PRO A 52 11.85 -42.23 19.10
CA PRO A 52 10.62 -42.33 19.88
C PRO A 52 10.27 -41.07 20.68
N VAL A 53 8.95 -40.82 20.73
CA VAL A 53 8.26 -39.85 21.61
C VAL A 53 8.12 -40.45 23.02
N PRO A 54 8.43 -39.72 24.10
CA PRO A 54 7.90 -40.03 25.42
C PRO A 54 6.60 -39.24 25.66
N ALA A 55 5.55 -39.97 26.03
CA ALA A 55 4.25 -39.43 26.39
C ALA A 55 4.03 -39.44 27.92
N ILE A 56 3.17 -38.52 28.36
CA ILE A 56 2.34 -38.50 29.58
C ILE A 56 2.96 -37.90 30.86
N SER A 57 2.38 -36.79 31.31
CA SER A 57 1.64 -36.79 32.58
C SER A 57 0.54 -35.73 32.60
N GLN A 58 -0.70 -36.21 32.69
CA GLN A 58 -1.88 -35.40 33.05
C GLN A 58 -1.90 -35.23 34.58
N SER A 59 -2.23 -34.03 35.02
CA SER A 59 -2.57 -33.73 36.42
C SER A 59 -3.79 -32.83 36.42
N SER A 60 -4.94 -33.45 36.66
CA SER A 60 -6.18 -32.81 37.07
C SER A 60 -6.01 -32.25 38.48
N ASP A 61 -6.40 -31.00 38.72
CA ASP A 61 -7.11 -30.70 39.97
C ASP A 61 -8.07 -29.52 39.80
N SER A 62 -9.20 -29.65 40.47
CA SER A 62 -10.39 -28.82 40.36
C SER A 62 -10.69 -28.26 41.75
N SER A 63 -10.87 -26.95 41.90
CA SER A 63 -11.70 -26.37 42.98
C SER A 63 -12.01 -24.88 42.80
N ALA A 64 -13.30 -24.61 42.59
CA ALA A 64 -14.18 -23.59 43.15
C ALA A 64 -13.73 -22.11 43.36
N VAL A 65 -14.37 -21.25 42.54
CA VAL A 65 -15.21 -20.07 42.90
C VAL A 65 -14.88 -19.29 44.19
N VAL A 66 -14.43 -18.04 43.99
CA VAL A 66 -14.77 -16.91 44.87
C VAL A 66 -15.29 -15.77 44.00
N ILE A 67 -16.55 -15.41 44.22
CA ILE A 67 -17.22 -14.25 43.64
C ILE A 67 -16.78 -13.03 44.46
N SER A 68 -16.23 -12.03 43.80
CA SER A 68 -16.09 -10.68 44.36
C SER A 68 -16.47 -9.68 43.29
N GLU A 69 -17.72 -9.21 43.40
CA GLU A 69 -18.23 -8.05 42.70
C GLU A 69 -17.43 -6.81 43.13
N THR A 70 -16.96 -6.02 42.18
CA THR A 70 -16.54 -4.64 42.49
C THR A 70 -17.08 -3.71 41.41
N SER A 71 -17.92 -2.81 41.91
CA SER A 71 -18.72 -1.83 41.20
C SER A 71 -17.89 -0.81 40.42
N SER A 72 -18.39 -0.47 39.24
CA SER A 72 -17.97 0.62 38.36
C SER A 72 -18.07 1.97 39.06
N LYS A 73 -16.98 2.74 39.08
CA LYS A 73 -17.01 4.17 39.40
C LYS A 73 -16.74 4.98 38.14
N ALA A 74 -17.77 5.68 37.67
CA ALA A 74 -17.71 6.62 36.57
C ALA A 74 -16.83 7.82 36.94
N THR A 75 -15.87 8.14 36.07
CA THR A 75 -15.09 9.37 36.13
C THR A 75 -15.83 10.44 35.32
N THR A 76 -16.37 11.43 36.02
CA THR A 76 -16.94 12.64 35.42
C THR A 76 -15.82 13.56 34.94
N LEU A 77 -15.74 13.80 33.64
CA LEU A 77 -14.94 14.86 33.02
C LEU A 77 -15.60 16.22 33.32
N SER A 78 -14.90 17.10 34.04
CA SER A 78 -15.28 18.51 34.19
C SER A 78 -14.80 19.30 32.97
N THR A 79 -15.75 19.83 32.22
CA THR A 79 -15.56 20.85 31.19
C THR A 79 -15.33 22.21 31.86
N VAL A 80 -14.13 22.77 31.74
CA VAL A 80 -13.86 24.17 32.10
C VAL A 80 -14.14 25.02 30.86
N VAL A 81 -15.24 25.76 30.91
CA VAL A 81 -15.59 26.81 29.95
C VAL A 81 -14.79 28.05 30.33
N VAL A 82 -13.79 28.41 29.52
CA VAL A 82 -13.11 29.72 29.64
C VAL A 82 -13.92 30.72 28.82
N GLN A 83 -14.67 31.55 29.54
CA GLN A 83 -15.39 32.69 29.01
C GLN A 83 -14.43 33.88 28.92
N GLU A 84 -13.93 34.19 27.73
CA GLU A 84 -13.15 35.42 27.52
C GLU A 84 -14.10 36.62 27.48
N THR A 85 -13.95 37.48 28.48
CA THR A 85 -14.66 38.75 28.63
C THR A 85 -13.90 39.81 27.84
N SER A 86 -14.55 40.42 26.85
CA SER A 86 -14.02 41.57 26.12
C SER A 86 -14.12 42.84 26.96
N THR A 87 -12.98 43.34 27.43
CA THR A 87 -12.85 44.70 27.98
C THR A 87 -11.95 45.50 27.06
N THR A 88 -12.54 46.49 26.38
CA THR A 88 -11.85 47.56 25.67
C THR A 88 -11.25 48.54 26.68
N GLU A 89 -9.93 48.57 26.78
CA GLU A 89 -9.20 49.71 27.36
C GLU A 89 -8.27 50.30 26.30
N ALA A 90 -8.49 51.57 26.02
CA ALA A 90 -7.60 52.40 25.23
C ALA A 90 -6.41 52.80 26.09
N ALA A 91 -5.22 52.30 25.73
CA ALA A 91 -3.96 52.76 26.30
C ALA A 91 -3.02 53.17 25.17
N THR A 92 -2.83 54.48 25.04
CA THR A 92 -1.83 55.14 24.22
C THR A 92 -0.44 54.75 24.72
N SER A 93 0.41 54.15 23.89
CA SER A 93 1.82 53.96 24.22
C SER A 93 2.70 54.06 22.96
N SER A 94 3.83 54.75 23.16
CA SER A 94 4.81 55.23 22.21
C SER A 94 5.58 54.13 21.50
N THR A 95 5.78 54.30 20.19
CA THR A 95 6.56 53.42 19.32
C THR A 95 8.05 53.74 19.43
N ASP A 96 8.80 52.90 20.16
CA ASP A 96 10.26 52.81 20.00
C ASP A 96 10.57 51.72 18.98
N ILE A 97 11.20 52.11 17.85
CA ILE A 97 11.58 51.21 16.76
C ILE A 97 12.96 50.63 17.08
N GLU A 98 13.00 49.46 17.71
CA GLU A 98 14.20 48.62 17.71
C GLU A 98 14.30 47.88 16.37
N THR A 99 15.26 48.31 15.55
CA THR A 99 15.63 47.63 14.30
C THR A 99 16.40 46.36 14.66
N SER A 100 15.69 45.25 14.85
CA SER A 100 16.29 43.92 14.91
C SER A 100 16.68 43.50 13.49
N SER A 101 17.98 43.56 13.19
CA SER A 101 18.57 43.02 11.98
C SER A 101 18.61 41.49 12.07
N GLY A 102 17.45 40.85 12.00
CA GLY A 102 17.32 39.41 11.81
C GLY A 102 17.86 39.06 10.42
N THR A 103 19.05 38.46 10.37
CA THR A 103 19.52 37.80 9.14
C THR A 103 18.62 36.59 8.91
N ALA A 104 17.63 36.74 8.05
CA ALA A 104 16.81 35.64 7.58
C ALA A 104 17.73 34.66 6.85
N THR A 105 18.08 33.56 7.53
CA THR A 105 18.76 32.44 6.88
C THR A 105 17.71 31.80 5.97
N LEU A 106 17.78 32.12 4.68
CA LEU A 106 16.97 31.47 3.67
C LEU A 106 17.45 30.01 3.57
N THR A 107 16.74 29.10 4.23
CA THR A 107 16.89 27.67 4.02
C THR A 107 16.39 27.37 2.61
N SER A 108 17.29 27.39 1.63
CA SER A 108 16.99 26.89 0.29
C SER A 108 16.77 25.39 0.40
N GLU A 109 15.52 24.94 0.33
CA GLU A 109 15.20 23.52 0.25
C GLU A 109 15.76 22.98 -1.07
N THR A 110 16.85 22.22 -1.00
CA THR A 110 17.44 21.57 -2.18
C THR A 110 16.42 20.59 -2.73
N VAL A 111 16.02 20.78 -3.99
CA VAL A 111 15.11 19.86 -4.69
C VAL A 111 15.84 18.54 -4.92
N LEU A 112 15.29 17.45 -4.38
CA LEU A 112 15.82 16.10 -4.59
C LEU A 112 15.67 15.68 -6.07
N PRO A 113 16.69 15.04 -6.68
CA PRO A 113 16.55 14.41 -7.99
C PRO A 113 15.39 13.40 -8.00
N THR A 114 14.79 13.16 -9.16
CA THR A 114 13.73 12.15 -9.31
C THR A 114 14.21 11.01 -10.19
N ALA A 115 13.50 9.88 -10.18
CA ALA A 115 13.76 8.79 -11.11
C ALA A 115 13.63 9.28 -12.57
N ASP A 116 14.39 8.68 -13.49
CA ASP A 116 14.15 8.86 -14.93
C ASP A 116 12.86 8.13 -15.30
N GLN A 117 11.85 8.91 -15.71
CA GLN A 117 10.55 8.42 -16.14
C GLN A 117 10.26 8.69 -17.63
N SER A 118 11.30 8.97 -18.43
CA SER A 118 11.17 9.26 -19.87
C SER A 118 10.67 8.07 -20.70
N CYS A 119 10.64 6.86 -20.13
CA CYS A 119 10.23 5.62 -20.76
C CYS A 119 8.88 5.06 -20.25
N ASP A 120 8.05 5.88 -19.58
CA ASP A 120 6.71 5.49 -19.09
C ASP A 120 6.75 4.34 -18.06
N ASN A 121 7.79 4.30 -17.23
CA ASN A 121 8.04 3.31 -16.18
C ASN A 121 7.47 3.70 -14.81
N GLY A 122 6.71 4.80 -14.71
CA GLY A 122 6.23 5.32 -13.42
C GLY A 122 5.41 4.33 -12.61
N GLY A 123 5.50 4.44 -11.28
CA GLY A 123 4.69 3.67 -10.33
C GLY A 123 5.19 2.24 -10.07
N LEU A 124 4.28 1.40 -9.61
CA LEU A 124 4.49 0.00 -9.26
C LEU A 124 3.53 -0.87 -10.04
N ASP A 125 3.99 -2.06 -10.43
CA ASP A 125 3.07 -3.12 -10.83
C ASP A 125 2.37 -3.65 -9.56
N TYR A 126 1.08 -3.94 -9.66
CA TYR A 126 0.37 -4.60 -8.57
C TYR A 126 -0.56 -5.71 -9.05
N ALA A 127 -0.84 -6.64 -8.15
CA ALA A 127 -1.78 -7.74 -8.35
C ALA A 127 -2.76 -7.84 -7.17
N ILE A 128 -4.01 -8.16 -7.46
CA ILE A 128 -5.06 -8.44 -6.47
C ILE A 128 -5.34 -9.94 -6.47
N TYR A 129 -5.29 -10.57 -5.31
CA TYR A 129 -5.54 -12.00 -5.11
C TYR A 129 -6.74 -12.23 -4.20
N GLU A 130 -7.34 -13.39 -4.34
CA GLU A 130 -8.24 -13.98 -3.34
C GLU A 130 -7.47 -14.97 -2.48
N HIS A 131 -7.84 -15.07 -1.20
CA HIS A 131 -7.34 -16.12 -0.32
C HIS A 131 -8.45 -16.60 0.62
N THR A 132 -8.16 -17.61 1.45
CA THR A 132 -9.11 -18.14 2.44
C THR A 132 -8.57 -18.07 3.86
N PHE A 133 -7.44 -17.40 4.09
CA PHE A 133 -6.89 -17.19 5.43
C PHE A 133 -7.87 -16.43 6.31
N TYR A 134 -8.15 -17.00 7.48
CA TYR A 134 -9.04 -16.45 8.49
C TYR A 134 -8.24 -16.07 9.72
N ASN A 135 -8.37 -14.82 10.19
CA ASN A 135 -7.70 -14.37 11.40
C ASN A 135 -8.51 -14.81 12.64
N ALA A 136 -8.17 -15.98 13.20
CA ALA A 136 -8.81 -16.52 14.41
C ALA A 136 -8.14 -16.03 15.70
N ASP A 137 -7.02 -15.32 15.58
CA ASP A 137 -6.06 -15.05 16.64
C ASP A 137 -5.54 -13.60 16.59
N ALA A 138 -6.44 -12.65 16.31
CA ALA A 138 -6.12 -11.23 16.30
C ALA A 138 -5.38 -10.82 17.61
N PRO A 139 -4.24 -10.11 17.53
CA PRO A 139 -3.73 -9.41 16.36
C PRO A 139 -3.02 -10.23 15.27
N HIS A 140 -2.59 -11.43 15.60
CA HIS A 140 -1.40 -11.99 14.97
C HIS A 140 -1.62 -12.50 13.55
N PHE A 141 -2.87 -12.80 13.17
CA PHE A 141 -3.21 -13.39 11.88
C PHE A 141 -2.27 -14.55 11.52
N SER A 142 -2.03 -15.48 12.47
CA SER A 142 -0.96 -16.49 12.32
C SER A 142 -1.24 -17.48 11.18
N SER A 143 -2.47 -17.56 10.70
CA SER A 143 -2.85 -18.37 9.54
C SER A 143 -2.38 -17.79 8.20
N PHE A 144 -1.94 -16.52 8.16
CA PHE A 144 -1.50 -15.86 6.94
C PHE A 144 -0.16 -16.41 6.46
N ASP A 145 -0.15 -16.92 5.24
CA ASP A 145 1.04 -17.40 4.53
C ASP A 145 1.23 -16.60 3.24
N ALA A 146 2.28 -15.77 3.20
CA ALA A 146 2.61 -14.97 2.03
C ALA A 146 3.02 -15.85 0.83
N THR A 147 3.59 -17.03 1.07
CA THR A 147 4.12 -17.91 0.00
C THR A 147 3.02 -18.50 -0.87
N PHE A 148 1.77 -18.54 -0.38
CA PHE A 148 0.59 -18.89 -1.18
C PHE A 148 0.49 -18.06 -2.46
N PHE A 149 0.89 -16.79 -2.42
CA PHE A 149 0.81 -15.88 -3.57
C PHE A 149 1.98 -16.03 -4.56
N HIS A 150 2.86 -17.02 -4.37
CA HIS A 150 3.88 -17.36 -5.37
C HIS A 150 3.27 -18.05 -6.60
N ASP A 151 2.24 -18.87 -6.37
CA ASP A 151 1.59 -19.68 -7.41
C ASP A 151 0.10 -19.34 -7.58
N ALA A 152 -0.46 -18.47 -6.73
CA ALA A 152 -1.84 -18.02 -6.86
C ALA A 152 -2.01 -17.19 -8.14
N THR A 153 -3.11 -17.39 -8.87
CA THR A 153 -3.43 -16.54 -10.02
C THR A 153 -4.07 -15.23 -9.55
N PRO A 154 -3.55 -14.05 -9.95
CA PRO A 154 -4.21 -12.79 -9.68
C PRO A 154 -5.61 -12.73 -10.29
N THR A 155 -6.56 -12.17 -9.54
CA THR A 155 -7.87 -11.78 -10.08
C THR A 155 -7.79 -10.51 -10.93
N TYR A 156 -6.76 -9.69 -10.70
CA TYR A 156 -6.50 -8.47 -11.43
C TYR A 156 -5.01 -8.09 -11.32
N THR A 157 -4.47 -7.46 -12.37
CA THR A 157 -3.14 -6.84 -12.37
C THR A 157 -3.22 -5.44 -12.95
N GLY A 158 -2.44 -4.50 -12.44
CA GLY A 158 -2.40 -3.13 -12.95
C GLY A 158 -1.15 -2.37 -12.55
N ILE A 159 -1.16 -1.07 -12.80
CA ILE A 159 -0.11 -0.12 -12.41
C ILE A 159 -0.71 0.89 -11.44
N THR A 160 0.03 1.27 -10.40
CA THR A 160 -0.37 2.30 -9.44
C THR A 160 0.81 3.20 -9.10
N GLU A 161 0.56 4.49 -8.92
CA GLU A 161 1.56 5.45 -8.43
C GLU A 161 1.52 5.64 -6.91
N ARG A 162 0.58 4.97 -6.23
CA ARG A 162 0.40 5.09 -4.78
C ARG A 162 0.31 3.74 -4.08
N ILE A 163 0.67 3.73 -2.80
CA ILE A 163 0.68 2.54 -1.94
C ILE A 163 -0.28 2.77 -0.78
N GLY A 164 -1.44 2.12 -0.84
CA GLY A 164 -2.40 2.17 0.25
C GLY A 164 -3.85 2.24 -0.18
N ILE A 165 -4.71 2.32 0.83
CA ILE A 165 -6.15 2.56 0.74
C ILE A 165 -6.39 3.99 1.23
N GLN A 166 -7.21 4.74 0.49
CA GLN A 166 -7.47 6.14 0.85
C GLN A 166 -8.18 6.21 2.22
N PRO A 167 -7.75 7.12 3.12
CA PRO A 167 -8.42 7.35 4.39
C PRO A 167 -9.91 7.64 4.22
N GLY A 168 -10.72 7.05 5.09
CA GLY A 168 -12.19 7.22 5.05
C GLY A 168 -12.92 6.34 4.03
N THR A 169 -12.24 5.38 3.40
CA THR A 169 -12.89 4.37 2.55
C THR A 169 -13.94 3.59 3.34
N ASP A 170 -15.18 3.55 2.83
CA ASP A 170 -16.27 2.78 3.42
C ASP A 170 -16.14 1.29 3.07
N TRP A 171 -15.45 0.54 3.94
CA TRP A 171 -15.21 -0.90 3.79
C TRP A 171 -16.49 -1.73 3.74
N THR A 172 -17.63 -1.18 4.21
CA THR A 172 -18.94 -1.82 4.16
C THR A 172 -19.59 -1.77 2.78
N LYS A 173 -18.98 -1.13 1.78
CA LYS A 173 -19.39 -1.16 0.37
C LYS A 173 -18.26 -1.62 -0.58
N PRO A 174 -18.57 -2.06 -1.81
CA PRO A 174 -17.55 -2.25 -2.83
C PRO A 174 -16.89 -0.91 -3.21
N PHE A 175 -15.58 -0.92 -3.45
CA PHE A 175 -14.81 0.23 -3.93
C PHE A 175 -13.67 -0.22 -4.85
N THR A 176 -13.08 0.72 -5.58
CA THR A 176 -11.88 0.49 -6.39
C THR A 176 -10.65 0.87 -5.57
N ILE A 177 -9.72 -0.06 -5.36
CA ILE A 177 -8.52 0.25 -4.57
C ILE A 177 -7.59 1.21 -5.31
N TYR A 178 -7.48 1.11 -6.63
CA TYR A 178 -6.76 2.04 -7.50
C TYR A 178 -7.61 2.39 -8.72
N GLU A 179 -7.26 3.48 -9.41
CA GLU A 179 -7.92 3.84 -10.66
C GLU A 179 -7.81 2.69 -11.67
N GLY A 180 -8.91 2.40 -12.37
CA GLY A 180 -8.99 1.29 -13.34
C GLY A 180 -9.15 -0.11 -12.74
N SER A 181 -8.98 -0.29 -11.42
CA SER A 181 -9.22 -1.57 -10.76
C SER A 181 -10.73 -1.90 -10.65
N PRO A 182 -11.12 -3.18 -10.50
CA PRO A 182 -12.52 -3.56 -10.31
C PRO A 182 -13.06 -3.04 -8.98
N SER A 183 -14.31 -2.55 -8.98
CA SER A 183 -15.03 -2.24 -7.75
C SER A 183 -15.46 -3.53 -7.06
N GLN A 184 -14.94 -3.79 -5.87
CA GLN A 184 -15.15 -5.05 -5.16
C GLN A 184 -15.02 -4.89 -3.63
N LYS A 185 -15.33 -5.97 -2.92
CA LYS A 185 -15.02 -6.11 -1.49
C LYS A 185 -13.59 -6.59 -1.31
N PHE A 186 -12.95 -6.08 -0.27
CA PHE A 186 -11.55 -6.38 0.05
C PHE A 186 -11.35 -7.29 1.26
N GLN A 187 -12.42 -7.88 1.80
CA GLN A 187 -12.29 -9.02 2.73
C GLN A 187 -11.77 -10.24 1.97
N TYR A 188 -10.86 -11.00 2.59
CA TYR A 188 -10.18 -12.15 1.98
C TYR A 188 -9.44 -11.82 0.69
N LYS A 189 -8.86 -10.61 0.62
CA LYS A 189 -8.07 -10.14 -0.51
C LYS A 189 -6.66 -9.80 -0.07
N ALA A 190 -5.71 -10.02 -0.97
CA ALA A 190 -4.36 -9.51 -0.86
C ALA A 190 -4.01 -8.62 -2.05
N VAL A 191 -3.15 -7.63 -1.83
CA VAL A 191 -2.66 -6.71 -2.83
C VAL A 191 -1.15 -6.69 -2.77
N ASN A 192 -0.51 -7.17 -3.83
CA ASN A 192 0.94 -7.32 -3.95
C ASN A 192 1.47 -6.25 -4.90
N HIS A 193 2.26 -5.31 -4.38
CA HIS A 193 2.96 -4.28 -5.13
C HIS A 193 4.41 -4.64 -5.33
N ARG A 194 4.96 -4.35 -6.51
CA ARG A 194 6.37 -4.54 -6.80
C ARG A 194 6.91 -3.50 -7.78
N GLY A 195 8.20 -3.22 -7.64
CA GLY A 195 8.93 -2.29 -8.49
C GLY A 195 10.21 -1.88 -7.79
N PHE A 196 10.59 -0.61 -7.95
CA PHE A 196 11.84 -0.08 -7.43
C PHE A 196 11.63 1.24 -6.73
N LEU A 197 12.33 1.40 -5.60
CA LEU A 197 12.53 2.69 -4.96
C LEU A 197 13.81 3.33 -5.51
N TYR A 198 13.67 4.50 -6.13
CA TYR A 198 14.79 5.32 -6.56
C TYR A 198 15.31 6.15 -5.38
N ALA A 199 16.62 6.07 -5.11
CA ALA A 199 17.28 6.83 -4.07
C ALA A 199 17.83 8.16 -4.62
N PRO A 200 17.21 9.32 -4.33
CA PRO A 200 17.71 10.62 -4.79
C PRO A 200 19.06 11.04 -4.20
N GLU A 201 19.41 10.50 -3.03
CA GLU A 201 20.60 10.85 -2.27
C GLU A 201 21.10 9.63 -1.49
N THR A 202 22.37 9.65 -1.06
CA THR A 202 22.94 8.55 -0.29
C THR A 202 22.63 8.75 1.19
N GLY A 203 22.14 7.71 1.86
CA GLY A 203 21.94 7.71 3.30
C GLY A 203 20.86 6.75 3.77
N THR A 204 20.45 6.92 5.01
CA THR A 204 19.43 6.09 5.65
C THR A 204 18.03 6.60 5.33
N TYR A 205 17.24 5.73 4.71
CA TYR A 205 15.82 5.92 4.45
C TYR A 205 15.00 5.22 5.54
N GLU A 206 13.88 5.81 5.92
CA GLU A 206 12.91 5.19 6.83
C GLU A 206 11.63 4.84 6.07
N VAL A 207 11.23 3.58 6.15
CA VAL A 207 10.00 3.06 5.57
C VAL A 207 9.03 2.82 6.71
N THR A 208 7.84 3.40 6.61
CA THR A 208 6.87 3.40 7.71
C THR A 208 5.53 2.85 7.23
N VAL A 209 4.95 1.93 8.00
CA VAL A 209 3.56 1.49 7.86
C VAL A 209 2.83 1.91 9.14
N PRO A 210 2.12 3.04 9.12
CA PRO A 210 1.50 3.61 10.32
C PRO A 210 0.46 2.70 10.97
N ASN A 211 -0.29 1.98 10.13
CA ASN A 211 -1.33 1.04 10.53
C ASN A 211 -1.55 0.04 9.38
N SER A 212 -1.90 -1.19 9.73
CA SER A 212 -2.38 -2.20 8.80
C SER A 212 -3.58 -2.91 9.42
N ASP A 213 -4.57 -3.22 8.60
CA ASP A 213 -5.65 -4.15 8.89
C ASP A 213 -5.89 -5.03 7.66
N GLU A 214 -5.59 -6.34 7.67
CA GLU A 214 -5.02 -7.10 8.81
C GLU A 214 -3.49 -7.08 8.87
N ILE A 215 -2.78 -7.25 7.75
CA ILE A 215 -1.31 -7.37 7.75
C ILE A 215 -0.68 -6.73 6.52
N THR A 216 0.43 -6.02 6.74
CA THR A 216 1.28 -5.46 5.69
C THR A 216 2.71 -5.94 5.89
N LEU A 217 3.30 -6.50 4.83
CA LEU A 217 4.67 -7.00 4.79
C LEU A 217 5.45 -6.23 3.73
N VAL A 218 6.70 -5.88 4.04
CA VAL A 218 7.59 -5.14 3.14
C VAL A 218 8.93 -5.86 3.01
N TRP A 219 9.45 -5.89 1.79
CA TRP A 219 10.77 -6.44 1.47
C TRP A 219 11.55 -5.50 0.54
N PHE A 220 12.86 -5.49 0.72
CA PHE A 220 13.82 -4.84 -0.17
C PHE A 220 14.82 -5.81 -0.78
N GLY A 221 15.44 -5.40 -1.89
CA GLY A 221 16.54 -6.14 -2.52
C GLY A 221 16.13 -7.53 -3.02
N GLU A 222 17.01 -8.52 -2.85
CA GLU A 222 16.77 -9.89 -3.35
C GLU A 222 15.53 -10.55 -2.73
N LYS A 223 15.21 -10.21 -1.47
CA LYS A 223 13.99 -10.70 -0.80
C LYS A 223 12.75 -10.28 -1.59
N ALA A 224 12.69 -9.01 -2.00
CA ALA A 224 11.59 -8.48 -2.79
C ALA A 224 11.44 -9.18 -4.15
N LEU A 225 12.53 -9.63 -4.76
CA LEU A 225 12.50 -10.25 -6.09
C LEU A 225 11.91 -11.66 -6.05
N SER A 226 12.49 -12.55 -5.24
CA SER A 226 12.36 -14.00 -5.46
C SER A 226 12.17 -14.86 -4.21
N SER A 227 12.47 -14.34 -3.01
CA SER A 227 12.55 -15.15 -1.78
C SER A 227 11.67 -14.64 -0.64
N TRP A 228 10.71 -13.77 -0.91
CA TRP A 228 9.84 -13.15 0.08
C TRP A 228 8.97 -14.20 0.80
N THR A 229 9.04 -14.18 2.13
CA THR A 229 8.16 -14.91 3.03
C THR A 229 7.78 -13.99 4.18
N ARG A 230 6.78 -14.34 4.98
CA ARG A 230 6.44 -13.54 6.17
C ARG A 230 7.63 -13.43 7.12
N GLU A 231 8.32 -14.53 7.38
CA GLU A 231 9.41 -14.64 8.34
C GLU A 231 10.63 -13.78 7.98
N ASN A 232 10.82 -13.48 6.69
CA ASN A 232 11.96 -12.69 6.23
C ASN A 232 11.62 -11.25 5.82
N ALA A 233 10.38 -10.81 6.05
CA ALA A 233 9.96 -9.43 5.85
C ALA A 233 10.88 -8.46 6.60
N ASP A 234 11.26 -7.37 5.93
CA ASP A 234 12.04 -6.29 6.54
C ASP A 234 11.16 -5.45 7.48
N LEU A 235 9.86 -5.41 7.19
CA LEU A 235 8.84 -4.81 8.05
C LEU A 235 7.57 -5.66 8.00
N GLU A 236 7.03 -5.98 9.18
CA GLU A 236 5.70 -6.54 9.39
C GLU A 236 4.89 -5.59 10.28
N GLN A 237 3.68 -5.25 9.84
CA GLN A 237 2.68 -4.49 10.59
C GLN A 237 1.36 -5.24 10.62
N ASP A 238 0.81 -5.48 11.81
CA ASP A 238 -0.39 -6.27 12.10
C ASP A 238 -1.48 -5.50 12.88
N TYR A 239 -2.76 -5.86 12.67
CA TYR A 239 -3.95 -5.37 13.41
C TYR A 239 -4.29 -6.25 14.61
N PRO A 240 -4.83 -5.81 15.78
CA PRO A 240 -5.02 -4.46 16.30
C PRO A 240 -4.05 -4.22 17.47
N GLY A 241 -2.81 -3.81 17.20
CA GLY A 241 -1.84 -3.88 18.27
C GLY A 241 -0.48 -3.26 18.04
N GLY A 242 -0.38 -2.06 17.47
CA GLY A 242 0.92 -1.41 17.49
C GLY A 242 0.93 -0.01 16.94
N THR A 243 1.59 0.87 17.68
CA THR A 243 2.29 2.04 17.18
C THR A 243 2.86 1.79 15.77
N SER A 244 2.82 2.83 14.94
CA SER A 244 3.53 2.90 13.65
C SER A 244 4.81 2.05 13.64
N LYS A 245 4.93 1.13 12.67
CA LYS A 245 6.13 0.32 12.48
C LYS A 245 7.01 0.97 11.43
N SER A 246 8.31 0.94 11.67
CA SER A 246 9.31 1.48 10.76
C SER A 246 10.47 0.52 10.56
N PHE A 247 11.09 0.61 9.39
CA PHE A 247 12.33 -0.08 9.03
C PHE A 247 13.27 0.92 8.38
N GLN A 248 14.57 0.81 8.67
CA GLN A 248 15.60 1.68 8.10
C GLN A 248 16.48 0.92 7.12
N ILE A 249 16.81 1.56 6.00
CA ILE A 249 17.68 1.00 4.96
C ILE A 249 18.65 2.06 4.43
N ASP A 250 19.91 1.70 4.30
CA ASP A 250 20.92 2.55 3.68
C ASP A 250 20.91 2.35 2.16
N LEU A 251 20.71 3.43 1.41
CA LEU A 251 20.68 3.43 -0.05
C LEU A 251 21.73 4.37 -0.61
N GLU A 252 22.22 4.05 -1.82
CA GLU A 252 23.14 4.90 -2.56
C GLU A 252 22.40 5.76 -3.59
N ALA A 253 22.77 7.03 -3.70
CA ALA A 253 22.18 7.97 -4.65
C ALA A 253 22.23 7.42 -6.09
N GLY A 254 21.13 7.60 -6.82
CA GLY A 254 21.02 7.18 -8.23
C GLY A 254 20.71 5.70 -8.43
N THR A 255 20.56 4.91 -7.36
CA THR A 255 20.24 3.49 -7.46
C THR A 255 18.73 3.22 -7.44
N TYR A 256 18.35 2.08 -8.01
CA TYR A 256 16.98 1.56 -8.04
C TYR A 256 16.94 0.28 -7.21
N THR A 257 16.39 0.37 -6.00
CA THR A 257 16.36 -0.77 -5.07
C THR A 257 15.06 -1.55 -5.25
N PRO A 258 15.11 -2.87 -5.49
CA PRO A 258 13.90 -3.69 -5.56
C PRO A 258 13.06 -3.51 -4.30
N PHE A 259 11.77 -3.29 -4.50
CA PHE A 259 10.79 -3.03 -3.46
C PHE A 259 9.56 -3.92 -3.70
N ARG A 260 9.10 -4.58 -2.64
CA ARG A 260 7.83 -5.32 -2.63
C ARG A 260 7.05 -4.98 -1.37
N LEU A 261 5.76 -4.78 -1.52
CA LEU A 261 4.81 -4.68 -0.41
C LEU A 261 3.64 -5.62 -0.67
N LEU A 262 3.24 -6.37 0.34
CA LEU A 262 2.04 -7.20 0.31
C LEU A 262 1.16 -6.80 1.47
N TRP A 263 -0.04 -6.33 1.16
CA TRP A 263 -1.10 -6.17 2.15
C TRP A 263 -2.13 -7.28 2.00
N ALA A 264 -2.69 -7.76 3.09
CA ALA A 264 -3.78 -8.74 3.07
C ALA A 264 -4.81 -8.50 4.17
N ASN A 265 -6.07 -8.77 3.82
CA ASN A 265 -7.21 -8.68 4.74
C ASN A 265 -7.84 -10.05 4.96
N ALA A 266 -8.06 -10.44 6.21
CA ALA A 266 -8.91 -11.57 6.55
C ALA A 266 -10.39 -11.18 6.50
N GLN A 267 -10.88 -10.41 7.48
CA GLN A 267 -12.30 -10.06 7.60
C GLN A 267 -12.53 -8.75 8.38
N GLY A 268 -13.63 -8.06 8.09
CA GLY A 268 -13.99 -6.83 8.82
C GLY A 268 -13.45 -5.57 8.16
N GLU A 269 -12.85 -4.69 8.96
CA GLU A 269 -12.30 -3.42 8.47
C GLU A 269 -11.05 -3.66 7.60
N LEU A 270 -10.48 -2.58 7.10
CA LEU A 270 -9.31 -2.59 6.24
C LEU A 270 -8.61 -1.25 6.34
N ASN A 271 -7.28 -1.27 6.33
CA ASN A 271 -6.46 -0.09 6.16
C ASN A 271 -5.03 -0.51 5.84
N PHE A 272 -4.37 0.21 4.95
CA PHE A 272 -2.91 0.27 4.93
C PHE A 272 -2.49 1.49 4.13
N ILE A 273 -1.37 2.08 4.53
CA ILE A 273 -0.60 3.04 3.75
C ILE A 273 0.88 2.78 4.04
N ALA A 274 1.75 3.08 3.08
CA ALA A 274 3.19 3.07 3.31
C ALA A 274 3.78 4.44 2.99
N GLU A 275 4.76 4.84 3.79
CA GLU A 275 5.53 6.06 3.60
C GLU A 275 7.00 5.73 3.51
N VAL A 276 7.74 6.54 2.74
CA VAL A 276 9.19 6.50 2.69
C VAL A 276 9.74 7.89 2.91
N GLN A 277 10.59 8.02 3.92
CA GLN A 277 11.32 9.23 4.27
C GLN A 277 12.77 9.09 3.80
N ALA A 278 13.24 10.08 3.03
CA ALA A 278 14.62 10.22 2.60
C ALA A 278 15.52 10.79 3.71
N PRO A 279 16.85 10.68 3.57
CA PRO A 279 17.80 11.35 4.44
C PRO A 279 17.42 12.84 4.66
N GLY A 280 17.51 13.31 5.90
CA GLY A 280 17.12 14.69 6.24
C GLY A 280 15.62 14.89 6.48
N GLY A 281 14.80 13.84 6.47
CA GLY A 281 13.43 13.87 6.99
C GLY A 281 12.34 14.13 5.95
N LYS A 282 12.69 14.21 4.67
CA LYS A 282 11.73 14.50 3.60
C LYS A 282 10.95 13.26 3.19
N ILE A 283 9.63 13.29 3.29
CA ILE A 283 8.76 12.22 2.79
C ILE A 283 8.74 12.27 1.26
N ILE A 284 9.22 11.21 0.61
CA ILE A 284 9.30 11.07 -0.84
C ILE A 284 8.24 10.13 -1.41
N VAL A 285 7.76 9.19 -0.59
CA VAL A 285 6.60 8.35 -0.89
C VAL A 285 5.58 8.56 0.21
N ASN A 286 4.34 8.87 -0.16
CA ASN A 286 3.22 8.97 0.75
C ASN A 286 2.03 8.20 0.14
N GLY A 287 1.38 7.35 0.94
CA GLY A 287 0.34 6.43 0.47
C GLY A 287 -0.88 7.07 -0.21
N ASP A 288 -1.08 8.38 0.00
CA ASP A 288 -2.23 9.13 -0.53
C ASP A 288 -1.92 9.96 -1.78
N ARG A 289 -0.65 10.08 -2.20
CA ARG A 289 -0.26 10.87 -3.38
C ARG A 289 -0.27 10.04 -4.65
N VAL A 290 -0.91 10.58 -5.70
CA VAL A 290 -1.10 9.93 -7.00
C VAL A 290 -0.02 10.25 -8.04
N ASP A 291 1.04 11.00 -7.69
CA ASP A 291 2.09 11.49 -8.60
C ASP A 291 3.51 11.15 -8.11
N ASN A 292 3.78 9.86 -7.83
CA ASN A 292 5.03 9.45 -7.21
C ASN A 292 6.20 9.39 -8.20
N LYS A 293 7.24 10.19 -7.92
CA LYS A 293 8.43 10.34 -8.78
C LYS A 293 9.62 9.48 -8.36
N TYR A 294 9.46 8.65 -7.33
CA TYR A 294 10.51 7.84 -6.72
C TYR A 294 10.20 6.34 -6.78
N LEU A 295 8.96 5.97 -7.09
CA LEU A 295 8.57 4.60 -7.41
C LEU A 295 8.54 4.43 -8.93
N VAL A 296 9.25 3.44 -9.43
CA VAL A 296 9.25 3.05 -10.85
C VAL A 296 9.24 1.53 -10.98
N ARG A 297 8.72 1.05 -12.12
CA ARG A 297 8.61 -0.37 -12.44
C ARG A 297 9.91 -0.96 -12.95
N GLU A 298 10.78 -0.14 -13.53
CA GLU A 298 12.11 -0.48 -14.04
C GLU A 298 12.92 0.81 -14.28
N ALA A 299 14.24 0.73 -14.45
CA ALA A 299 15.03 1.86 -14.94
C ALA A 299 14.94 2.00 -16.47
N CYS A 300 14.95 3.22 -17.01
CA CYS A 300 14.82 3.44 -18.45
C CYS A 300 16.00 2.90 -19.29
N ASP A 301 17.18 2.75 -18.67
CA ASP A 301 18.34 2.09 -19.28
C ASP A 301 18.33 0.57 -19.14
N ARG A 302 17.29 0.01 -18.49
CA ARG A 302 17.10 -1.42 -18.21
C ARG A 302 18.21 -2.04 -17.35
N SER A 303 18.84 -1.24 -16.50
CA SER A 303 19.84 -1.70 -15.53
C SER A 303 19.22 -2.47 -14.36
N THR A 304 17.93 -2.29 -14.09
CA THR A 304 17.20 -2.99 -13.02
C THR A 304 16.98 -4.46 -13.36
N PRO A 305 17.01 -5.37 -12.36
CA PRO A 305 16.58 -6.75 -12.54
C PRO A 305 15.09 -6.82 -12.93
N VAL A 306 14.66 -7.98 -13.44
CA VAL A 306 13.27 -8.22 -13.83
C VAL A 306 12.54 -8.97 -12.70
N PHE A 307 11.40 -8.44 -12.26
CA PHE A 307 10.53 -9.19 -11.35
C PHE A 307 9.94 -10.41 -12.07
N PRO A 308 9.83 -11.58 -11.42
CA PRO A 308 9.07 -12.72 -11.93
C PRO A 308 7.65 -12.32 -12.34
N SER A 309 6.91 -13.07 -13.15
CA SER A 309 5.49 -12.75 -13.35
C SER A 309 4.73 -12.82 -12.01
N PHE A 310 3.57 -12.16 -11.94
CA PHE A 310 2.59 -12.53 -10.93
C PHE A 310 1.99 -13.90 -11.26
#